data_AF-A0A2V5NK25-F1
#
_entry.id   AF-A0A2V5NK25-F1
#
_cell.length_a   1.000
_cell.length_b   1.000
_cell.length_c   1.000
_cell.angle_alpha   90.00
_cell.angle_beta   90.00
_cell.angle_gamma   90.00
#
_symmetry.space_group_name_H-M   'P 1'
#
loop_
_entity.id
_entity.type
_entity.pdbx_description
1 polymer ?
#
loop_
_entity_poly.entity_id
_entity_poly.type
_entity_poly.pdbx_seq_one_letter_code
_entity_poly.pdbx_strand_id
1 'polypeptide(L)'
;DWNFSYNYIDEKANPDQRKALEAIANVVMVPGASKKTETRYVAITRKTEGKDHEISLGQYGTFRGHVLEGGLGGVPKIVNPPGADPIHHEYQQGRTAKMTYNDADQTWSWGNSNYMLGKFTIDSAQFEKYAAGLAQKMAGPKEPKPDDKQ
;
A
#
# COMPACT_ATOMS: atom_id res chain seq x y z
N ASP A 1 2.87 16.69 7.52
CA ASP A 1 1.51 16.81 6.97
C ASP A 1 1.51 16.70 5.47
N TRP A 2 0.97 15.59 4.96
CA TRP A 2 0.50 15.47 3.58
C TRP A 2 -0.79 16.28 3.40
N ASN A 3 -0.98 16.85 2.22
CA ASN A 3 -2.14 17.69 1.92
C ASN A 3 -3.44 16.88 1.79
N PHE A 4 -3.38 15.57 1.57
CA PHE A 4 -4.52 14.65 1.55
C PHE A 4 -4.07 13.21 1.82
N SER A 5 -5.01 12.35 2.22
CA SER A 5 -4.81 10.90 2.36
C SER A 5 -6.12 10.16 2.10
N TYR A 6 -6.44 9.88 0.83
CA TYR A 6 -7.72 9.28 0.47
C TYR A 6 -7.61 7.75 0.37
N ASN A 7 -8.59 7.08 0.97
CA ASN A 7 -8.76 5.63 0.91
C ASN A 7 -9.94 5.30 -0.03
N TYR A 8 -9.71 4.44 -1.01
CA TYR A 8 -10.74 4.04 -1.97
C TYR A 8 -11.16 2.59 -1.70
N ILE A 9 -12.45 2.40 -1.39
CA ILE A 9 -13.06 1.10 -1.14
C ILE A 9 -14.01 0.79 -2.29
N ASP A 10 -14.04 -0.46 -2.74
CA ASP A 10 -14.97 -0.87 -3.79
C ASP A 10 -16.42 -0.69 -3.32
N GLU A 11 -17.25 -0.02 -4.12
CA GLU A 11 -18.66 0.22 -3.82
C GLU A 11 -19.45 -1.08 -3.63
N LYS A 12 -18.98 -2.19 -4.23
CA LYS A 12 -19.57 -3.52 -4.09
C LYS A 12 -19.31 -4.16 -2.73
N ALA A 13 -18.42 -3.61 -1.90
CA ALA A 13 -18.19 -4.11 -0.55
C ALA A 13 -19.44 -3.90 0.30
N ASN A 14 -19.84 -4.93 1.05
CA ASN A 14 -20.94 -4.86 2.00
C ASN A 14 -20.52 -4.10 3.30
N PRO A 15 -21.46 -3.77 4.21
CA PRO A 15 -21.13 -2.98 5.40
C PRO A 15 -20.03 -3.57 6.28
N ASP A 16 -20.02 -4.89 6.50
CA ASP A 16 -18.99 -5.55 7.32
C ASP A 16 -17.62 -5.52 6.65
N GLN A 17 -17.59 -5.74 5.33
CA GLN A 17 -16.37 -5.64 4.53
C GLN A 17 -15.81 -4.22 4.55
N ARG A 18 -16.65 -3.19 4.43
CA ARG A 18 -16.23 -1.78 4.50
C ARG A 18 -15.59 -1.46 5.83
N LYS A 19 -16.24 -1.85 6.93
CA LYS A 19 -15.71 -1.67 8.28
C LYS A 19 -14.35 -2.37 8.47
N ALA A 20 -14.21 -3.59 7.96
CA ALA A 20 -12.94 -4.31 8.00
C ALA A 20 -11.84 -3.61 7.18
N LEU A 21 -12.17 -3.16 5.96
CA LEU A 21 -11.23 -2.46 5.08
C LEU A 21 -10.82 -1.08 5.65
N GLU A 22 -11.73 -0.35 6.29
CA GLU A 22 -11.43 0.89 7.00
C GLU A 22 -10.51 0.66 8.19
N ALA A 23 -10.75 -0.41 8.96
CA ALA A 23 -9.87 -0.78 10.07
C ALA A 23 -8.45 -1.13 9.56
N ILE A 24 -8.35 -1.88 8.46
CA ILE A 24 -7.06 -2.17 7.82
C ILE A 24 -6.39 -0.87 7.35
N ALA A 25 -7.13 0.01 6.68
CA ALA A 25 -6.58 1.27 6.17
C ALA A 25 -6.02 2.15 7.30
N ASN A 26 -6.71 2.26 8.44
CA ASN A 26 -6.24 3.01 9.61
C ASN A 26 -4.94 2.47 10.21
N VAL A 27 -4.64 1.19 9.97
CA VAL A 27 -3.47 0.51 10.52
C VAL A 27 -2.30 0.53 9.53
N VAL A 28 -2.58 0.39 8.24
CA VAL A 28 -1.56 0.35 7.17
C VAL A 28 -1.14 1.76 6.75
N MET A 29 -2.05 2.72 6.74
CA MET A 29 -1.70 4.12 6.47
C MET A 29 -0.97 4.71 7.68
N VAL A 30 0.01 5.57 7.41
CA VAL A 30 0.76 6.26 8.46
C VAL A 30 -0.21 7.11 9.29
N PRO A 31 -0.42 6.84 10.60
CA PRO A 31 -1.36 7.58 11.42
C PRO A 31 -0.98 9.07 11.47
N GLY A 32 -1.96 9.94 11.26
CA GLY A 32 -1.74 11.40 11.24
C GLY A 32 -0.95 11.91 10.04
N ALA A 33 -0.72 11.09 8.99
CA ALA A 33 -0.02 11.54 7.78
C ALA A 33 -0.69 12.76 7.13
N SER A 34 -2.02 12.84 7.19
CA SER A 34 -2.77 14.00 6.71
C SER A 34 -3.87 14.39 7.69
N LYS A 35 -4.19 15.69 7.71
CA LYS A 35 -5.39 16.26 8.35
C LYS A 35 -6.63 16.11 7.47
N LYS A 36 -6.47 15.72 6.20
CA LYS A 36 -7.53 15.53 5.19
C LYS A 36 -7.58 14.07 4.75
N THR A 37 -7.96 13.19 5.66
CA THR A 37 -8.18 11.78 5.37
C THR A 37 -9.66 11.55 5.07
N GLU A 38 -9.95 10.91 3.94
CA GLU A 38 -11.33 10.58 3.52
C GLU A 38 -11.39 9.16 2.97
N THR A 39 -12.50 8.47 3.22
CA THR A 39 -12.82 7.19 2.56
C THR A 39 -13.87 7.42 1.49
N ARG A 40 -13.63 6.88 0.29
CA ARG A 40 -14.53 6.98 -0.86
C ARG A 40 -14.93 5.58 -1.30
N TYR A 41 -16.23 5.38 -1.51
CA TYR A 41 -16.75 4.13 -2.09
C TYR A 41 -16.95 4.34 -3.59
N VAL A 42 -16.26 3.55 -4.40
CA VAL A 42 -16.20 3.76 -5.85
C VAL A 42 -16.21 2.44 -6.59
N ALA A 43 -16.70 2.45 -7.83
CA ALA A 43 -16.55 1.33 -8.74
C ALA A 43 -15.06 1.07 -9.03
N ILE A 44 -14.46 0.10 -8.32
CA ILE A 44 -13.09 -0.34 -8.60
C ILE A 44 -13.16 -1.49 -9.60
N THR A 45 -12.40 -1.37 -10.68
CA THR A 45 -12.21 -2.47 -11.63
C THR A 45 -10.74 -2.85 -11.68
N ARG A 46 -10.49 -4.15 -11.85
CA ARG A 46 -9.15 -4.70 -12.02
C ARG A 46 -9.17 -5.65 -13.20
N LYS A 47 -8.24 -5.48 -14.13
CA LYS A 47 -8.06 -6.34 -15.30
C LYS A 47 -6.60 -6.78 -15.35
N THR A 48 -6.38 -8.07 -15.48
CA THR A 48 -5.05 -8.65 -15.62
C THR A 48 -5.05 -9.58 -16.82
N GLU A 49 -4.26 -9.24 -17.83
CA GLU A 49 -4.07 -10.02 -19.06
C GLU A 49 -2.58 -10.29 -19.24
N GLY A 50 -2.15 -11.48 -18.83
CA GLY A 50 -0.72 -11.83 -18.82
C GLY A 50 0.08 -10.87 -17.93
N LYS A 51 0.92 -10.04 -18.54
CA LYS A 51 1.77 -9.05 -17.86
C LYS A 51 1.15 -7.66 -17.80
N ASP A 52 0.04 -7.43 -18.50
CA ASP A 52 -0.66 -6.15 -18.56
C ASP A 52 -1.74 -6.06 -17.50
N HIS A 53 -1.63 -5.03 -16.67
CA HIS A 53 -2.42 -4.83 -15.48
C HIS A 53 -3.10 -3.48 -15.57
N GLU A 54 -4.39 -3.44 -15.34
CA GLU A 54 -5.18 -2.22 -15.32
C GLU A 54 -6.07 -2.17 -14.07
N ILE A 55 -6.06 -1.03 -13.39
CA ILE A 55 -6.95 -0.73 -12.27
C ILE A 55 -7.63 0.60 -12.56
N SER A 56 -8.96 0.67 -12.40
CA SER A 56 -9.70 1.93 -12.41
C SER A 56 -10.33 2.20 -11.04
N LEU A 57 -10.34 3.46 -10.63
CA LEU A 57 -10.94 3.96 -9.40
C LEU A 57 -12.17 4.83 -9.75
N GLY A 58 -13.15 4.24 -10.44
CA GLY A 58 -14.29 4.97 -10.99
C GLY A 58 -13.85 6.19 -11.82
N GLN A 59 -14.36 7.36 -11.46
CA GLN A 59 -14.02 8.63 -12.12
C GLN A 59 -12.67 9.24 -11.69
N TYR A 60 -12.07 8.75 -10.61
CA TYR A 60 -10.92 9.39 -9.97
C TYR A 60 -9.58 9.00 -10.56
N GLY A 61 -9.49 7.88 -11.28
CA GLY A 61 -8.23 7.52 -11.88
C GLY A 61 -8.17 6.16 -12.55
N THR A 62 -7.08 5.96 -13.27
CA THR A 62 -6.75 4.73 -13.96
C THR A 62 -5.24 4.50 -13.91
N PHE A 63 -4.87 3.27 -13.65
CA PHE A 63 -3.51 2.80 -13.48
C PHE A 63 -3.33 1.66 -14.49
N ARG A 64 -2.36 1.77 -15.39
CA ARG A 64 -1.97 0.72 -16.32
C ARG A 64 -0.48 0.46 -16.19
N GLY A 65 -0.12 -0.79 -15.91
CA GLY A 65 1.26 -1.24 -15.77
C GLY A 65 1.52 -2.52 -16.55
N HIS A 66 2.77 -2.70 -16.94
CA HIS A 66 3.26 -3.92 -17.59
C HIS A 66 4.39 -4.50 -16.73
N VAL A 67 4.25 -5.74 -16.27
CA VAL A 67 5.30 -6.44 -15.52
C VAL A 67 6.43 -6.83 -16.48
N LEU A 68 7.69 -6.58 -16.09
CA LEU A 68 8.85 -6.93 -16.92
C LEU A 68 9.08 -8.44 -16.95
N GLU A 69 9.69 -8.92 -18.04
CA GLU A 69 10.20 -10.29 -18.11
C GLU A 69 11.58 -10.39 -17.47
N GLY A 70 11.79 -11.44 -16.69
CA GLY A 70 13.07 -11.82 -16.11
C GLY A 70 13.73 -12.93 -16.91
N GLY A 71 14.92 -13.36 -16.47
CA GLY A 71 15.63 -14.47 -17.11
C GLY A 71 14.83 -15.77 -17.08
N LEU A 72 14.96 -16.59 -18.14
CA LEU A 72 14.34 -17.92 -18.26
C LEU A 72 12.80 -17.93 -18.13
N GLY A 73 12.14 -16.82 -18.48
CA GLY A 73 10.68 -16.70 -18.41
C GLY A 73 10.12 -16.40 -17.02
N GLY A 74 10.97 -16.14 -16.03
CA GLY A 74 10.55 -15.66 -14.70
C GLY A 74 10.16 -14.17 -14.71
N VAL A 75 9.75 -13.64 -13.55
CA VAL A 75 9.52 -12.20 -13.34
C VAL A 75 10.54 -11.64 -12.35
N PRO A 76 11.16 -10.48 -12.62
CA PRO A 76 12.10 -9.85 -11.70
C PRO A 76 11.33 -9.35 -10.47
N LYS A 77 11.91 -9.58 -9.29
CA LYS A 77 11.28 -9.20 -8.02
C LYS A 77 12.24 -8.55 -7.03
N ILE A 78 11.71 -7.62 -6.25
CA ILE A 78 12.34 -7.06 -5.05
C ILE A 78 11.71 -7.75 -3.84
N VAL A 79 12.53 -8.26 -2.93
CA VAL A 79 12.08 -8.92 -1.70
C VAL A 79 12.54 -8.08 -0.51
N ASN A 80 11.60 -7.71 0.36
CA ASN A 80 11.91 -7.00 1.59
C ASN A 80 12.56 -7.95 2.60
N PRO A 81 13.57 -7.49 3.37
CA PRO A 81 14.17 -8.32 4.42
C PRO A 81 13.12 -8.80 5.43
N PRO A 82 13.29 -10.01 5.99
CA PRO A 82 12.38 -10.52 7.03
C PRO A 82 12.20 -9.51 8.16
N GLY A 83 10.95 -9.20 8.50
CA GLY A 83 10.60 -8.28 9.60
C GLY A 83 10.65 -6.78 9.27
N ALA A 84 11.03 -6.38 8.05
CA ALA A 84 11.04 -4.97 7.63
C ALA A 84 9.63 -4.44 7.33
N ASP A 85 8.85 -5.20 6.57
CA ASP A 85 7.46 -4.90 6.21
C ASP A 85 6.71 -6.23 5.98
N PRO A 86 5.78 -6.63 6.87
CA PRO A 86 5.03 -7.87 6.72
C PRO A 86 3.91 -7.77 5.67
N ILE A 87 3.48 -6.57 5.31
CA ILE A 87 2.37 -6.34 4.39
C ILE A 87 2.89 -6.38 2.95
N HIS A 88 4.09 -5.86 2.73
CA HIS A 88 4.70 -5.78 1.42
C HIS A 88 5.98 -6.61 1.33
N HIS A 89 5.84 -7.95 1.34
CA HIS A 89 6.99 -8.85 1.37
C HIS A 89 7.79 -8.88 0.06
N GLU A 90 7.11 -8.90 -1.09
CA GLU A 90 7.76 -8.92 -2.40
C GLU A 90 6.97 -8.13 -3.45
N TYR A 91 7.71 -7.56 -4.39
CA TYR A 91 7.18 -6.77 -5.50
C TYR A 91 7.74 -7.30 -6.82
N GLN A 92 6.87 -7.57 -7.79
CA GLN A 92 7.29 -7.74 -9.17
C GLN A 92 7.55 -6.37 -9.80
N GLN A 93 8.61 -6.27 -10.58
CA GLN A 93 8.98 -5.02 -11.23
C GLN A 93 8.33 -4.89 -12.61
N GLY A 94 8.00 -3.66 -12.97
CA GLY A 94 7.33 -3.36 -14.22
C GLY A 94 7.52 -1.90 -14.65
N ARG A 95 6.80 -1.53 -15.71
CA ARG A 95 6.74 -0.16 -16.22
C ARG A 95 5.30 0.31 -16.35
N THR A 96 5.04 1.54 -15.91
CA THR A 96 3.72 2.16 -16.06
C THR A 96 3.49 2.50 -17.53
N ALA A 97 2.39 2.01 -18.11
CA ALA A 97 1.93 2.44 -19.43
C ALA A 97 1.14 3.74 -19.34
N LYS A 98 0.29 3.89 -18.31
CA LYS A 98 -0.49 5.09 -18.05
C LYS A 98 -0.85 5.20 -16.57
N MET A 99 -0.77 6.39 -16.03
CA MET A 99 -1.32 6.78 -14.75
C MET A 99 -2.14 8.04 -14.95
N THR A 100 -3.40 8.02 -14.54
CA THR A 100 -4.23 9.22 -14.42
C THR A 100 -4.87 9.26 -13.04
N TYR A 101 -4.77 10.41 -12.38
CA TYR A 101 -5.40 10.68 -11.09
C TYR A 101 -6.06 12.05 -11.15
N ASN A 102 -7.31 12.13 -10.77
CA ASN A 102 -8.10 13.35 -10.74
C ASN A 102 -8.99 13.34 -9.49
N ASP A 103 -8.38 13.64 -8.35
CA ASP A 103 -9.07 13.75 -7.08
C ASP A 103 -8.24 14.53 -6.05
N ALA A 104 -8.81 14.86 -4.89
CA ALA A 104 -8.17 15.60 -3.80
C ALA A 104 -7.60 16.95 -4.24
N ASP A 105 -8.32 17.66 -5.13
CA ASP A 105 -7.87 18.89 -5.79
C ASP A 105 -6.54 18.72 -6.57
N GLN A 106 -6.18 17.49 -6.94
CA GLN A 106 -5.02 17.17 -7.74
C GLN A 106 -5.44 16.63 -9.10
N THR A 107 -4.65 16.96 -10.12
CA THR A 107 -4.76 16.35 -11.45
C THR A 107 -3.37 15.96 -11.92
N TRP A 108 -3.17 14.66 -12.12
CA TRP A 108 -1.91 14.12 -12.58
C TRP A 108 -2.11 13.16 -13.73
N SER A 109 -1.20 13.20 -14.69
CA SER A 109 -1.16 12.26 -15.80
C SER A 109 0.28 12.00 -16.19
N TRP A 110 0.72 10.75 -16.08
CA TRP A 110 2.06 10.36 -16.47
C TRP A 110 2.11 8.92 -16.98
N GLY A 111 3.25 8.52 -17.52
CA GLY A 111 3.51 7.16 -17.96
C GLY A 111 5.01 6.92 -17.94
N ASN A 112 5.43 5.74 -18.39
CA ASN A 112 6.84 5.40 -18.56
C ASN A 112 7.67 5.44 -17.25
N SER A 113 7.00 5.32 -16.10
CA SER A 113 7.61 5.30 -14.77
C SER A 113 7.77 3.88 -14.23
N ASN A 114 8.44 3.72 -13.09
CA ASN A 114 8.50 2.44 -12.39
C ASN A 114 7.09 2.00 -11.97
N TYR A 115 6.77 0.74 -12.23
CA TYR A 115 5.57 0.06 -11.75
C TYR A 115 6.01 -1.10 -10.84
N MET A 116 5.33 -1.25 -9.71
CA MET A 116 5.56 -2.35 -8.78
C MET A 116 4.22 -3.03 -8.51
N LEU A 117 4.18 -4.34 -8.74
CA LEU A 117 3.06 -5.18 -8.37
C LEU A 117 3.40 -5.95 -7.10
N GLY A 118 2.75 -5.62 -5.99
CA GLY A 118 2.78 -6.43 -4.78
C GLY A 118 1.56 -7.35 -4.69
N LYS A 119 1.74 -8.49 -4.04
CA LYS A 119 0.61 -9.26 -3.47
C LYS A 119 0.71 -9.15 -1.95
N PHE A 120 -0.37 -8.71 -1.33
CA PHE A 120 -0.47 -8.66 0.12
C PHE A 120 -1.30 -9.85 0.59
N THR A 121 -0.80 -10.56 1.59
CA THR A 121 -1.55 -11.57 2.34
C THR A 121 -1.40 -11.19 3.81
N ILE A 122 -2.50 -10.84 4.49
CA ILE A 122 -2.45 -10.56 5.91
C ILE A 122 -2.58 -11.89 6.66
N ASP A 123 -1.49 -12.33 7.29
CA ASP A 123 -1.50 -13.30 8.37
C ASP A 123 -1.50 -12.54 9.71
N SER A 124 -2.51 -12.78 10.54
CA SER A 124 -2.69 -12.07 11.82
C SER A 124 -1.47 -12.19 12.73
N ALA A 125 -0.83 -13.36 12.75
CA ALA A 125 0.33 -13.60 13.62
C ALA A 125 1.57 -12.81 13.18
N GLN A 126 1.76 -12.59 11.87
CA GLN A 126 2.86 -11.76 11.36
C GLN A 126 2.58 -10.27 11.57
N PHE A 127 1.33 -9.86 11.38
CA PHE A 127 0.92 -8.48 11.56
C PHE A 127 1.07 -8.02 13.02
N GLU A 128 0.67 -8.84 13.99
CA GLU A 128 0.83 -8.56 15.42
C GLU A 128 2.30 -8.35 15.83
N LYS A 129 3.21 -9.19 15.32
CA LYS A 129 4.66 -9.06 15.58
C LYS A 129 5.23 -7.75 15.03
N TYR A 130 4.80 -7.33 13.85
CA TYR A 130 5.22 -6.06 13.28
C TYR A 130 4.66 -4.87 14.06
N ALA A 131 3.39 -4.88 14.42
CA ALA A 131 2.78 -3.84 15.24
C ALA A 131 3.50 -3.69 16.59
N ALA A 132 3.84 -4.80 17.24
CA ALA A 132 4.62 -4.80 18.47
C ALA A 132 6.03 -4.23 18.27
N GLY A 133 6.73 -4.63 17.19
CA GLY A 133 8.06 -4.10 16.87
C GLY A 133 8.06 -2.61 16.52
N LEU A 134 7.03 -2.13 15.82
CA LEU A 134 6.84 -0.71 15.52
C LEU A 134 6.56 0.09 16.79
N ALA A 135 5.67 -0.39 17.66
CA ALA A 135 5.40 0.24 18.95
C ALA A 135 6.66 0.34 19.83
N GLN A 136 7.50 -0.70 19.85
CA GLN A 136 8.78 -0.68 20.56
C GLN A 136 9.76 0.36 20.00
N LYS A 137 9.86 0.49 18.67
CA LYS A 137 10.71 1.52 18.05
C LYS A 137 10.20 2.93 18.31
N MET A 138 8.88 3.12 18.26
CA MET A 138 8.22 4.41 18.50
C MET A 138 8.24 4.84 19.97
N ALA A 139 8.38 3.89 20.90
CA ALA A 139 8.58 4.20 22.32
C ALA A 139 9.96 4.81 22.63
N GLY A 140 10.86 4.87 21.63
CA GLY A 140 12.23 5.38 21.80
C GLY A 140 13.10 4.44 22.66
N PRO A 141 14.42 4.69 22.73
CA PRO A 141 15.25 4.01 23.72
C PRO A 141 14.70 4.34 25.11
N LYS A 142 14.41 3.31 25.93
CA LYS A 142 14.23 3.52 27.37
C LYS A 142 15.50 4.18 27.89
N GLU A 143 15.36 5.33 28.55
CA GLU A 143 16.47 5.93 29.28
C GLU A 143 17.13 4.86 30.16
N PRO A 144 18.47 4.76 30.17
CA PRO A 144 19.13 3.84 31.08
C PRO A 144 18.68 4.16 32.50
N LYS A 145 18.29 3.12 33.24
CA LYS A 145 17.93 3.30 34.65
C LYS A 145 19.19 3.81 35.39
N PRO A 146 19.02 4.65 36.43
CA PRO A 146 20.14 5.25 37.16
C PRO A 146 21.16 4.25 37.74
N ASP A 147 20.82 2.96 37.82
CA ASP A 147 21.60 1.93 38.51
C ASP A 147 22.67 1.24 37.64
N ASP A 148 22.79 1.56 36.34
CA ASP A 148 23.81 0.94 35.45
C ASP A 148 25.13 1.73 35.38
N LYS A 149 25.40 2.65 36.31
CA LYS A 149 26.72 3.25 36.52
C LYS A 149 27.27 2.82 37.87
N GLN A 150 27.93 1.67 37.90
CA GLN A 150 28.84 1.27 38.97
C GLN A 150 30.26 1.19 38.42
#